data_AF-A0A6I5CJN3-F1
#
_entry.id   AF-A0A6I5CJN3-F1
#
_cell.length_a   1.000
_cell.length_b   1.000
_cell.length_c   1.000
_cell.angle_alpha   90.00
_cell.angle_beta   90.00
_cell.angle_gamma   90.00
#
_symmetry.space_group_name_H-M   'P 1'
#
loop_
_entity.id
_entity.type
_entity.pdbx_description
1 polymer ?
#
loop_
_entity_poly.entity_id
_entity_poly.type
_entity_poly.pdbx_seq_one_letter_code
_entity_poly.pdbx_strand_id
1 'polypeptide(L)'
;MREQVSNGVRRARDFEAFVAGAAGRLLHTATLLTAEAPDDNPRARRLLTLALAHTYACWDRLRGEDPYERARQALAARFAR
;
A
#
# COMPACT_ATOMS: atom_id res chain seq x y z
N MET A 1 -11.73 -13.90 -24.39
CA MET A 1 -11.67 -13.77 -22.92
C MET A 1 -10.42 -14.48 -22.36
N ARG A 2 -9.21 -14.05 -22.76
CA ARG A 2 -7.93 -14.62 -22.24
C ARG A 2 -6.94 -13.52 -21.81
N GLU A 3 -7.09 -12.31 -22.33
CA GLU A 3 -6.20 -11.17 -22.05
C GLU A 3 -6.44 -10.52 -20.68
N GLN A 4 -7.65 -10.59 -20.12
CA GLN A 4 -7.94 -9.98 -18.82
C GLN A 4 -7.30 -10.74 -17.65
N VAL A 5 -7.22 -12.07 -17.74
CA VAL A 5 -6.67 -12.92 -16.67
C VAL A 5 -5.15 -12.79 -16.63
N SER A 6 -4.48 -12.77 -17.78
CA SER A 6 -3.03 -12.57 -17.85
C SER A 6 -2.60 -11.19 -17.33
N ASN A 7 -3.40 -10.15 -17.57
CA ASN A 7 -3.13 -8.81 -17.06
C ASN A 7 -3.33 -8.71 -15.55
N GLY A 8 -4.35 -9.40 -15.01
CA GLY A 8 -4.58 -9.50 -13.55
C GLY A 8 -3.44 -10.19 -12.80
N VAL A 9 -2.89 -11.28 -13.35
CA VAL A 9 -1.75 -12.00 -12.75
C VAL A 9 -0.48 -11.15 -12.75
N ARG A 10 -0.19 -10.44 -13.85
CA ARG A 10 0.95 -9.50 -13.91
C ARG A 10 0.80 -8.39 -12.88
N ARG A 11 -0.38 -7.75 -12.84
CA ARG A 11 -0.72 -6.71 -11.87
C ARG A 11 -0.49 -7.16 -10.43
N ALA A 12 -0.94 -8.36 -10.09
CA ALA A 12 -0.77 -8.92 -8.75
C ALA A 12 0.72 -9.08 -8.40
N ARG A 13 1.52 -9.63 -9.31
CA ARG A 13 2.96 -9.81 -9.12
C ARG A 13 3.72 -8.49 -8.98
N ASP A 14 3.40 -7.51 -9.82
CA ASP A 14 4.04 -6.19 -9.78
C ASP A 14 3.73 -5.49 -8.44
N PHE A 15 2.49 -5.63 -7.96
CA PHE A 15 2.09 -5.13 -6.65
C PHE A 15 2.78 -5.88 -5.51
N GLU A 16 2.87 -7.21 -5.57
CA GLU A 16 3.59 -8.02 -4.58
C GLU A 16 5.07 -7.62 -4.49
N ALA A 17 5.73 -7.42 -5.63
CA ALA A 17 7.12 -6.96 -5.68
C ALA A 17 7.28 -5.58 -5.04
N PHE A 18 6.34 -4.67 -5.31
CA PHE A 18 6.28 -3.36 -4.64
C PHE A 18 6.11 -3.50 -3.12
N VAL A 19 5.14 -4.30 -2.67
CA VAL A 19 4.87 -4.52 -1.24
C VAL A 19 6.09 -5.12 -0.56
N ALA A 20 6.73 -6.11 -1.16
CA ALA A 20 7.96 -6.71 -0.63
C ALA A 20 9.08 -5.66 -0.44
N GLY A 21 9.22 -4.70 -1.35
CA GLY A 21 10.24 -3.65 -1.28
C GLY A 21 9.89 -2.41 -0.43
N ALA A 22 8.60 -2.18 -0.16
CA ALA A 22 8.12 -0.93 0.45
C ALA A 22 7.38 -1.10 1.80
N ALA A 23 6.84 -2.28 2.10
CA ALA A 23 5.98 -2.49 3.26
C ALA A 23 6.65 -2.13 4.58
N GLY A 24 7.95 -2.43 4.74
CA GLY A 24 8.69 -2.06 5.95
C GLY A 24 8.75 -0.55 6.19
N ARG A 25 9.05 0.24 5.16
CA ARG A 25 9.09 1.72 5.25
C ARG A 25 7.70 2.32 5.48
N LEU A 26 6.69 1.76 4.81
CA LEU A 26 5.30 2.20 4.98
C LEU A 26 4.76 1.85 6.39
N LEU A 27 5.10 0.68 6.93
CA LEU A 27 4.74 0.28 8.30
C LEU A 27 5.44 1.18 9.33
N HIS A 28 6.71 1.48 9.13
CA HIS A 28 7.44 2.42 9.98
C HIS A 28 6.77 3.79 9.99
N THR A 29 6.40 4.31 8.82
CA THR A 29 5.66 5.58 8.71
C THR A 29 4.31 5.52 9.42
N ALA A 30 3.55 4.44 9.23
CA ALA A 30 2.27 4.24 9.91
C ALA A 30 2.43 4.21 11.44
N THR A 31 3.49 3.58 11.93
CA THR A 31 3.83 3.51 13.37
C THR A 31 4.13 4.89 13.94
N LEU A 32 4.90 5.70 13.21
CA LEU A 32 5.17 7.09 13.60
C LEU A 32 3.89 7.93 13.65
N LEU A 33 2.98 7.76 12.67
CA LEU A 33 1.71 8.47 12.63
C LEU A 33 0.79 8.08 13.78
N THR A 34 0.73 6.78 14.14
CA THR A 34 -0.14 6.30 15.22
C THR A 34 0.47 6.42 16.61
N ALA A 35 1.75 6.80 16.71
CA ALA A 35 2.51 6.87 17.95
C ALA A 35 2.51 5.54 18.75
N GLU A 36 2.52 4.41 18.05
CA GLU A 36 2.58 3.07 18.64
C GLU A 36 4.04 2.59 18.76
N ALA A 37 4.27 1.59 19.63
CA ALA A 37 5.57 0.94 19.70
C ALA A 37 5.81 0.09 18.43
N PRO A 38 7.03 0.02 17.88
CA PRO A 38 7.31 -0.76 16.67
C PRO A 38 6.86 -2.22 16.72
N ASP A 39 6.93 -2.85 17.89
CA ASP A 39 6.56 -4.25 18.12
C ASP A 39 5.10 -4.45 18.59
N ASP A 40 4.37 -3.36 18.89
CA ASP A 40 2.98 -3.37 19.33
C ASP A 40 2.19 -2.23 18.67
N ASN A 41 1.97 -2.37 17.36
CA ASN A 41 1.35 -1.36 16.50
C ASN A 41 0.10 -1.85 15.74
N PRO A 42 -0.92 -2.38 16.43
CA PRO A 42 -2.12 -2.90 15.78
C PRO A 42 -2.85 -1.85 14.92
N ARG A 43 -2.86 -0.57 15.31
CA ARG A 43 -3.52 0.49 14.53
C ARG A 43 -2.71 0.83 13.28
N ALA A 44 -1.39 0.91 13.36
CA ALA A 44 -0.50 1.14 12.23
C ALA A 44 -0.64 0.04 11.18
N ARG A 45 -0.67 -1.23 11.63
CA ARG A 45 -0.84 -2.39 10.74
C ARG A 45 -2.20 -2.33 10.04
N ARG A 46 -3.27 -2.04 10.77
CA ARG A 46 -4.62 -1.89 10.18
C ARG A 46 -4.66 -0.74 9.18
N LEU A 47 -4.08 0.41 9.53
CA LEU A 47 -4.01 1.59 8.67
C LEU A 47 -3.25 1.27 7.37
N LEU A 48 -2.11 0.61 7.48
CA LEU A 48 -1.31 0.18 6.33
C LEU A 48 -2.09 -0.79 5.43
N THR A 49 -2.75 -1.80 6.00
CA THR A 49 -3.56 -2.75 5.22
C THR A 49 -4.63 -2.03 4.40
N LEU A 50 -5.33 -1.05 5.00
CA LEU A 50 -6.36 -0.26 4.30
C LEU A 50 -5.75 0.63 3.20
N ALA A 51 -4.58 1.22 3.44
CA ALA A 51 -3.87 2.03 2.44
C ALA A 51 -3.37 1.17 1.27
N LEU A 52 -2.84 -0.02 1.55
CA LEU A 52 -2.39 -0.98 0.53
C LEU A 52 -3.57 -1.52 -0.30
N ALA A 53 -4.70 -1.84 0.33
CA ALA A 53 -5.90 -2.29 -0.40
C ALA A 53 -6.40 -1.22 -1.39
N HIS A 54 -6.38 0.05 -0.98
CA HIS A 54 -6.73 1.16 -1.86
C HIS A 54 -5.71 1.37 -2.97
N THR A 55 -4.43 1.29 -2.66
CA THR A 55 -3.34 1.38 -3.65
C THR A 55 -3.46 0.26 -4.67
N TYR A 56 -3.74 -0.96 -4.23
CA TYR A 56 -4.01 -2.09 -5.10
C TYR A 56 -5.21 -1.84 -6.00
N ALA A 57 -6.33 -1.35 -5.46
CA ALA A 57 -7.53 -1.04 -6.25
C ALA A 57 -7.25 0.00 -7.37
N CYS A 58 -6.39 0.98 -7.08
CA CYS A 58 -5.98 2.01 -8.05
C CYS A 58 -4.78 1.62 -8.92
N TRP A 59 -4.17 0.45 -8.72
CA TRP A 59 -2.88 0.07 -9.33
C TRP A 59 -2.81 0.22 -10.85
N ASP A 60 -3.87 -0.17 -11.55
CA ASP A 60 -3.97 -0.07 -13.02
C ASP A 60 -3.98 1.39 -13.53
N ARG A 61 -4.34 2.34 -12.65
CA ARG A 61 -4.46 3.76 -12.96
C ARG A 61 -3.21 4.57 -12.61
N LEU A 62 -2.19 3.96 -11.98
CA LEU A 62 -0.89 4.60 -11.76
C LEU A 62 -0.16 4.73 -13.12
N ARG A 63 -0.53 5.71 -13.94
CA ARG A 63 0.08 5.99 -15.25
C ARG A 63 1.43 6.69 -15.08
N GLY A 64 2.41 6.01 -14.48
CA GLY A 64 3.74 6.56 -14.20
C GLY A 64 3.84 7.35 -12.89
N GLU A 65 2.78 7.37 -12.08
CA GLU A 65 2.85 7.84 -10.70
C GLU A 65 3.74 6.92 -9.86
N ASP A 66 4.49 7.49 -8.92
CA ASP A 66 5.32 6.71 -8.00
C ASP A 66 4.41 5.90 -7.04
N PRO A 67 4.47 4.55 -7.05
CA PRO A 67 3.63 3.71 -6.21
C PRO A 67 3.81 3.94 -4.72
N TYR A 68 5.03 4.30 -4.30
CA TYR A 68 5.35 4.55 -2.90
C TYR A 68 4.68 5.83 -2.41
N GLU A 69 4.79 6.93 -3.16
CA GLU A 69 4.13 8.19 -2.82
C GLU A 69 2.61 8.04 -2.83
N ARG A 70 2.05 7.28 -3.78
CA ARG A 70 0.60 7.00 -3.79
C ARG A 70 0.15 6.24 -2.55
N ALA A 71 0.91 5.23 -2.12
CA ALA A 71 0.64 4.50 -0.89
C ALA A 71 0.75 5.41 0.35
N ARG A 72 1.75 6.30 0.37
CA ARG A 72 1.97 7.26 1.46
C ARG A 72 0.84 8.29 1.58
N GLN A 73 0.34 8.79 0.45
CA GLN A 73 -0.83 9.66 0.41
C GLN A 73 -2.09 8.94 0.90
N ALA A 74 -2.30 7.69 0.47
CA ALA A 74 -3.44 6.89 0.92
C ALA A 74 -3.38 6.60 2.42
N LEU A 75 -2.19 6.47 2.99
CA LEU A 75 -1.94 6.32 4.43
C LEU A 75 -2.28 7.62 5.17
N ALA A 76 -1.73 8.76 4.74
CA ALA A 76 -1.96 10.06 5.37
C ALA A 76 -3.44 10.47 5.32
N ALA A 77 -4.11 10.30 4.17
CA ALA A 77 -5.52 10.64 4.01
C ALA A 77 -6.45 9.79 4.90
N ARG A 78 -6.04 8.57 5.24
CA ARG A 78 -6.79 7.70 6.16
C ARG A 78 -6.51 8.00 7.62
N PHE A 79 -5.28 8.39 7.94
CA PHE A 79 -4.94 8.83 9.28
C PHE A 79 -5.65 10.14 9.66
N ALA A 80 -5.81 11.04 8.69
CA ALA A 80 -6.48 12.33 8.89
C ALA A 80 -8.03 12.25 8.90
N ARG A 81 -8.61 11.06 8.74
CA ARG A 81 -10.05 10.81 8.79
C ARG A 81 -10.47 10.33 10.17
#